data_AF-A0A7R9KE38-F1
#
_entry.id   AF-A0A7R9KE38-F1
#
_cell.length_a   1.000
_cell.length_b   1.000
_cell.length_c   1.000
_cell.angle_alpha   90.00
_cell.angle_beta   90.00
_cell.angle_gamma   90.00
#
_symmetry.space_group_name_H-M   'P 1'
#
loop_
_entity.id
_entity.type
_entity.pdbx_description
1 polymer ?
#
loop_
_entity_poly.entity_id
_entity_poly.type
_entity_poly.pdbx_seq_one_letter_code
_entity_poly.pdbx_strand_id
1 'polypeptide(L)'
;MKDSSHKSNFYHNLKGALSSIPKKMWWQHILPSMEAELQSPEVLAAALQPIIYMIEESSQEEYQEIILPFIRNIFLMPKSVQATVTLLENIDVLIGKTAQSDLKTDVLPMLYGSFDSTSPQIQDTVL
;
A
#
# COMPACT_ATOMS: atom_id res chain seq x y z
N MET A 1 5.98 -15.15 15.64
CA MET A 1 7.32 -14.54 15.47
C MET A 1 8.10 -15.09 14.28
N LYS A 2 8.11 -16.40 13.97
CA LYS A 2 8.79 -16.91 12.75
C LYS A 2 8.03 -16.66 11.43
N ASP A 3 6.70 -16.60 11.47
CA ASP A 3 5.90 -16.37 10.25
C ASP A 3 5.98 -14.93 9.73
N SER A 4 6.00 -13.91 10.59
CA SER A 4 6.02 -12.50 10.15
C SER A 4 7.33 -12.13 9.45
N SER A 5 8.49 -12.64 9.91
CA SER A 5 9.77 -12.43 9.23
C SER A 5 9.85 -13.13 7.88
N HIS A 6 9.32 -14.35 7.76
CA HIS A 6 9.27 -15.06 6.48
C HIS A 6 8.35 -14.36 5.48
N LYS A 7 7.19 -13.88 5.94
CA LYS A 7 6.25 -13.11 5.10
C LYS A 7 6.85 -11.79 4.64
N SER A 8 7.54 -11.06 5.52
CA SER A 8 8.22 -9.82 5.14
C SER A 8 9.25 -10.05 4.02
N ASN A 9 10.10 -11.07 4.18
CA ASN A 9 11.07 -11.46 3.14
C ASN A 9 10.38 -11.91 1.84
N PHE A 10 9.26 -12.62 1.94
CA PHE A 10 8.47 -13.03 0.77
C PHE A 10 7.97 -11.80 -0.01
N TYR A 11 7.37 -10.81 0.65
CA TYR A 11 6.87 -9.61 -0.04
C TYR A 11 7.98 -8.74 -0.63
N HIS A 12 9.13 -8.68 0.04
CA HIS A 12 10.30 -8.02 -0.51
C HIS A 12 10.78 -8.70 -1.81
N ASN A 13 10.88 -10.04 -1.80
CA ASN A 13 11.23 -10.82 -2.99
C ASN A 13 10.15 -10.70 -4.08
N LEU A 14 8.88 -10.67 -3.69
CA LEU A 14 7.75 -10.50 -4.60
C LEU A 14 7.88 -9.18 -5.36
N LYS A 15 8.15 -8.05 -4.66
CA LYS A 15 8.37 -6.74 -5.31
C LYS A 15 9.44 -6.83 -6.39
N GLY A 16 10.58 -7.47 -6.11
CA GLY A 16 11.65 -7.66 -7.09
C GLY A 16 11.23 -8.51 -8.29
N ALA A 17 10.44 -9.56 -8.05
CA ALA A 17 9.95 -10.46 -9.10
C ALA A 17 8.85 -9.85 -9.99
N LEU A 18 8.09 -8.86 -9.50
CA LEU A 18 6.96 -8.26 -10.23
C LEU A 18 7.34 -7.80 -11.64
N SER A 19 8.51 -7.20 -11.81
CA SER A 19 9.02 -6.73 -13.11
C SER A 19 9.05 -7.82 -14.20
N SER A 20 9.19 -9.09 -13.81
CA SER A 20 9.20 -10.25 -14.72
C SER A 20 7.84 -10.91 -14.92
N ILE A 21 6.85 -10.57 -14.09
CA ILE A 21 5.52 -11.18 -14.09
C ILE A 21 4.60 -10.32 -14.97
N PRO A 22 3.79 -10.89 -15.88
CA PRO A 22 2.83 -10.12 -16.66
C PRO A 22 1.79 -9.41 -15.78
N LYS A 23 1.47 -8.14 -16.08
CA LYS A 23 0.50 -7.33 -15.31
C LYS A 23 -0.83 -8.03 -15.07
N LYS A 24 -1.33 -8.77 -16.06
CA LYS A 24 -2.57 -9.56 -15.94
C LYS A 24 -2.55 -10.52 -14.74
N MET A 25 -1.41 -11.14 -14.46
CA MET A 25 -1.24 -12.05 -13.31
C MET A 25 -1.24 -11.29 -11.98
N TRP A 26 -0.78 -10.05 -11.97
CA TRP A 26 -0.82 -9.19 -10.78
C TRP A 26 -2.25 -9.02 -10.32
N TRP A 27 -3.14 -8.68 -11.24
CA TRP A 27 -4.55 -8.41 -10.97
C TRP A 27 -5.36 -9.68 -10.67
N GLN A 28 -5.11 -10.76 -11.42
CA GLN A 28 -5.92 -11.97 -11.32
C GLN A 28 -5.54 -12.89 -10.17
N HIS A 29 -4.28 -12.85 -9.73
CA HIS A 29 -3.76 -13.81 -8.75
C HIS A 29 -3.05 -13.16 -7.58
N ILE A 30 -2.16 -12.20 -7.83
CA ILE A 30 -1.33 -11.60 -6.77
C ILE A 30 -2.21 -10.78 -5.81
N LEU A 31 -2.89 -9.74 -6.31
CA LEU A 31 -3.74 -8.87 -5.48
C LEU A 31 -4.79 -9.67 -4.66
N PRO A 32 -5.58 -10.58 -5.25
CA PRO A 32 -6.53 -11.39 -4.48
C PRO A 32 -5.87 -12.26 -3.40
N SER A 33 -4.69 -12.82 -3.68
CA SER A 33 -3.95 -13.62 -2.70
C SER A 33 -3.42 -12.76 -1.56
N MET A 34 -3.09 -11.49 -1.84
CA MET A 34 -2.64 -10.54 -0.82
C MET A 34 -3.79 -10.13 0.11
N GLU A 35 -5.02 -9.98 -0.39
CA GLU A 35 -6.17 -9.53 0.40
C GLU A 35 -6.37 -10.33 1.71
N ALA A 36 -6.20 -11.65 1.64
CA ALA A 36 -6.31 -12.54 2.80
C ALA A 36 -5.18 -12.34 3.83
N GLU A 37 -4.00 -11.91 3.37
CA GLU A 37 -2.80 -11.73 4.19
C GLU A 37 -2.71 -10.33 4.84
N LEU A 38 -3.35 -9.32 4.24
CA LEU A 38 -3.32 -7.92 4.71
C LEU A 38 -4.05 -7.68 6.04
N GLN A 39 -4.75 -8.70 6.58
CA GLN A 39 -5.41 -8.64 7.89
C GLN A 39 -4.41 -8.53 9.06
N SER A 40 -3.12 -8.81 8.84
CA SER A 40 -2.08 -8.69 9.86
C SER A 40 -1.36 -7.35 9.79
N PRO A 41 -1.46 -6.47 10.80
CA PRO A 41 -0.79 -5.17 10.81
C PRO A 41 0.75 -5.25 10.74
N GLU A 42 1.33 -6.37 11.20
CA GLU A 42 2.79 -6.60 11.17
C GLU A 42 3.32 -6.86 9.75
N VAL A 43 2.49 -7.47 8.90
CA VAL A 43 2.88 -7.87 7.53
C VAL A 43 2.45 -6.81 6.51
N LEU A 44 1.47 -5.98 6.86
CA LEU A 44 0.89 -4.94 6.02
C LEU A 44 1.95 -4.02 5.40
N ALA A 45 2.93 -3.54 6.18
CA ALA A 45 3.97 -2.64 5.68
C ALA A 45 4.83 -3.28 4.57
N ALA A 46 5.21 -4.55 4.75
CA ALA A 46 5.98 -5.28 3.75
C ALA A 46 5.12 -5.59 2.51
N ALA A 47 3.84 -5.92 2.71
CA ALA A 47 2.91 -6.19 1.63
C ALA A 47 2.53 -4.94 0.82
N LEU A 48 2.57 -3.75 1.42
CA LEU A 48 2.37 -2.48 0.72
C LEU A 48 3.45 -2.22 -0.33
N GLN A 49 4.69 -2.63 -0.10
CA GLN A 49 5.82 -2.41 -1.02
C GLN A 49 5.57 -2.92 -2.46
N PRO A 50 5.15 -4.18 -2.70
CA PRO A 50 4.77 -4.64 -4.02
C PRO A 50 3.49 -3.96 -4.55
N ILE A 51 2.55 -3.56 -3.68
CA ILE A 51 1.33 -2.85 -4.10
C ILE A 51 1.67 -1.47 -4.67
N ILE A 52 2.53 -0.71 -3.98
CA ILE A 52 3.00 0.59 -4.48
C ILE A 52 3.67 0.44 -5.85
N TYR A 53 4.53 -0.57 -6.02
CA TYR A 53 5.14 -0.84 -7.32
C TYR A 53 4.09 -1.11 -8.42
N MET A 54 3.05 -1.90 -8.10
CA MET A 54 1.96 -2.14 -9.04
C MET A 54 1.21 -0.85 -9.40
N ILE A 55 1.04 0.08 -8.46
CA ILE A 55 0.41 1.39 -8.68
C ILE A 55 1.27 2.28 -9.59
N GLU A 56 2.58 2.33 -9.36
CA GLU A 56 3.51 3.09 -10.21
C GLU A 56 3.42 2.62 -11.66
N GLU A 57 3.44 1.31 -11.86
CA GLU A 57 3.45 0.68 -13.17
C GLU A 57 2.08 0.58 -13.85
N SER A 58 0.96 0.75 -13.13
CA SER A 58 -0.38 0.64 -13.72
C SER A 58 -0.77 1.84 -14.56
N SER A 59 -1.67 1.67 -15.53
CA SER A 59 -2.35 2.81 -16.17
C SER A 59 -3.27 3.53 -15.19
N GLN A 60 -3.79 4.70 -15.60
CA GLN A 60 -4.78 5.44 -14.80
C GLN A 60 -6.05 4.59 -14.62
N GLU A 61 -6.52 3.96 -15.69
CA GLU A 61 -7.71 3.11 -15.72
C GLU A 61 -7.52 1.88 -14.84
N GLU A 62 -6.40 1.17 -14.97
CA GLU A 62 -6.08 0.01 -14.13
C GLU A 62 -6.03 0.37 -12.65
N TYR A 63 -5.43 1.52 -12.31
CA TYR A 63 -5.41 2.01 -10.94
C TYR A 63 -6.82 2.25 -10.42
N GLN A 64 -7.64 3.00 -11.16
CA GLN A 64 -8.99 3.40 -10.73
C GLN A 64 -9.94 2.21 -10.61
N GLU A 65 -9.91 1.28 -11.55
CA GLU A 65 -10.85 0.14 -11.59
C GLU A 65 -10.45 -1.01 -10.67
N ILE A 66 -9.13 -1.24 -10.49
CA ILE A 66 -8.62 -2.45 -9.84
C ILE A 66 -7.95 -2.12 -8.50
N ILE A 67 -6.98 -1.21 -8.49
CA ILE A 67 -6.09 -1.02 -7.33
C ILE A 67 -6.69 -0.08 -6.28
N LEU A 68 -7.37 0.99 -6.70
CA LEU A 68 -7.97 1.97 -5.80
C LEU A 68 -9.02 1.34 -4.85
N PRO A 69 -9.96 0.48 -5.29
CA PRO A 69 -10.85 -0.23 -4.38
C PRO A 69 -10.12 -1.05 -3.32
N PHE A 70 -9.01 -1.69 -3.72
CA PHE A 70 -8.17 -2.48 -2.82
C PHE A 70 -7.43 -1.60 -1.80
N ILE A 71 -6.86 -0.48 -2.25
CA ILE A 71 -6.17 0.50 -1.39
C ILE A 71 -7.14 1.18 -0.41
N ARG A 72 -8.38 1.47 -0.83
CA ARG A 72 -9.42 2.01 0.05
C ARG A 72 -9.67 1.13 1.25
N ASN A 73 -9.76 -0.19 1.05
CA ASN A 73 -9.91 -1.14 2.15
C ASN A 73 -8.73 -1.03 3.14
N ILE A 74 -7.50 -0.90 2.64
CA ILE A 74 -6.30 -0.72 3.48
C ILE A 74 -6.33 0.60 4.26
N PHE A 75 -6.81 1.68 3.66
CA PHE A 75 -6.97 2.97 4.35
C PHE A 75 -7.97 2.91 5.50
N LEU A 76 -9.00 2.07 5.39
CA LEU A 76 -10.01 1.88 6.44
C LEU A 76 -9.56 0.93 7.57
N MET A 77 -8.59 0.06 7.32
CA MET A 77 -8.10 -0.90 8.31
C MET A 77 -7.16 -0.26 9.36
N PRO A 78 -7.12 -0.80 10.60
CA PRO A 78 -6.10 -0.42 11.58
C PRO A 78 -4.69 -0.68 11.02
N LYS A 79 -3.87 0.38 10.98
CA LYS A 79 -2.51 0.33 10.45
C LYS A 79 -1.50 0.34 11.59
N SER A 80 -0.43 -0.46 11.43
CA SER A 80 0.76 -0.30 12.27
C SER A 80 1.49 0.99 11.91
N VAL A 81 2.36 1.46 12.81
CA VAL A 81 3.20 2.64 12.57
C VAL A 81 3.98 2.50 11.26
N GLN A 82 4.62 1.35 11.05
CA GLN A 82 5.40 1.09 9.84
C GLN A 82 4.55 1.09 8.56
N ALA A 83 3.32 0.57 8.61
CA ALA A 83 2.44 0.59 7.44
C ALA A 83 2.05 2.02 7.07
N THR A 84 1.77 2.86 8.06
CA THR A 84 1.50 4.29 7.85
C THR A 84 2.73 5.00 7.28
N VAL A 85 3.91 4.77 7.84
CA VAL A 85 5.18 5.33 7.31
C VAL A 85 5.38 4.92 5.85
N THR A 86 5.22 3.65 5.50
CA THR A 86 5.36 3.19 4.11
C THR A 86 4.36 3.85 3.15
N LEU A 87 3.13 4.13 3.58
CA LEU A 87 2.17 4.87 2.74
C LEU A 87 2.59 6.33 2.55
N LEU A 88 3.12 6.97 3.60
CA LEU A 88 3.58 8.36 3.56
C LEU A 88 4.84 8.54 2.73
N GLU A 89 5.81 7.62 2.84
CA GLU A 89 7.01 7.62 2.00
C GLU A 89 6.68 7.50 0.50
N ASN A 90 5.52 6.94 0.16
CA ASN A 90 5.06 6.75 -1.22
C ASN A 90 3.82 7.61 -1.53
N ILE A 91 3.62 8.71 -0.79
CA ILE A 91 2.43 9.55 -0.92
C ILE A 91 2.33 10.21 -2.30
N ASP A 92 3.46 10.57 -2.91
CA ASP A 92 3.51 11.19 -4.24
C ASP A 92 2.95 10.28 -5.32
N VAL A 93 3.25 8.98 -5.24
CA VAL A 93 2.72 7.94 -6.14
C VAL A 93 1.21 7.84 -5.98
N LEU A 94 0.74 7.77 -4.73
CA LEU A 94 -0.69 7.68 -4.42
C LEU A 94 -1.44 8.91 -4.92
N ILE A 95 -0.91 10.11 -4.64
CA ILE A 95 -1.53 11.37 -5.07
C ILE A 95 -1.53 11.48 -6.60
N GLY A 96 -0.42 11.12 -7.26
CA GLY A 96 -0.28 11.20 -8.71
C GLY A 96 -1.22 10.28 -9.48
N LYS A 97 -1.52 9.09 -8.93
CA LYS A 97 -2.41 8.10 -9.58
C LYS A 97 -3.88 8.27 -9.18
N THR A 98 -4.16 8.84 -8.02
CA THR A 98 -5.53 9.06 -7.54
C THR A 98 -6.17 10.26 -8.23
N ALA A 99 -7.35 10.08 -8.81
CA ALA A 99 -8.13 11.17 -9.39
C ALA A 99 -8.50 12.22 -8.32
N GLN A 100 -8.60 13.48 -8.72
CA GLN A 100 -8.85 14.59 -7.78
C GLN A 100 -10.15 14.46 -6.99
N SER A 101 -11.17 13.81 -7.56
CA SER A 101 -12.42 13.46 -6.88
C SER A 101 -12.20 12.61 -5.64
N ASP A 102 -11.26 11.66 -5.73
CA ASP A 102 -11.06 10.59 -4.75
C ASP A 102 -9.94 10.93 -3.75
N LEU A 103 -9.04 11.86 -4.11
CA LEU A 103 -8.00 12.36 -3.19
C LEU A 103 -8.55 12.84 -1.86
N LYS A 104 -9.66 13.59 -1.90
CA LYS A 104 -10.29 14.18 -0.70
C LYS A 104 -10.95 13.15 0.20
N THR A 105 -11.44 12.06 -0.39
CA THR A 105 -12.18 11.02 0.33
C THR A 105 -11.27 9.93 0.85
N ASP A 106 -10.16 9.65 0.17
CA ASP A 106 -9.34 8.46 0.45
C ASP A 106 -7.95 8.82 0.99
N VAL A 107 -7.18 9.60 0.23
CA VAL A 107 -5.75 9.84 0.52
C VAL A 107 -5.57 10.92 1.59
N LEU A 108 -6.30 12.03 1.48
CA LEU A 108 -6.16 13.16 2.40
C LEU A 108 -6.55 12.84 3.85
N PRO A 109 -7.63 12.08 4.15
CA PRO A 109 -7.94 11.72 5.52
C PRO A 109 -6.83 10.92 6.20
N MET A 110 -6.16 10.03 5.47
CA MET A 110 -5.00 9.29 5.99
C MET A 110 -3.84 10.24 6.29
N LEU A 111 -3.55 11.18 5.37
CA LEU A 111 -2.49 12.16 5.56
C LEU A 111 -2.78 13.07 6.76
N TYR A 112 -3.98 13.63 6.89
CA TYR A 112 -4.37 14.44 8.04
C TYR A 112 -4.27 13.66 9.36
N GLY A 113 -4.76 12.42 9.39
CA GLY A 113 -4.62 11.57 10.57
C GLY A 113 -3.17 11.28 10.96
N SER A 114 -2.23 11.33 10.01
CA SER A 114 -0.81 11.17 10.29
C SER A 114 -0.17 12.39 10.98
N PHE A 115 -0.64 13.61 10.68
CA PHE A 115 -0.18 14.83 11.37
C PHE A 115 -0.57 14.85 12.85
N ASP A 116 -1.71 14.23 13.21
CA ASP A 116 -2.17 14.11 14.59
C ASP A 116 -1.50 12.95 15.35
N SER A 117 -0.64 12.17 14.69
CA SER A 117 0.02 11.01 15.29
C SER A 117 1.08 11.44 16.31
N THR A 118 1.14 10.76 17.46
CA THR A 118 2.16 10.94 18.49
C THR A 118 3.40 10.06 18.28
N SER A 119 3.42 9.25 17.22
CA SER A 119 4.57 8.39 16.92
C SER A 119 5.69 9.22 16.28
N PRO A 120 6.90 9.26 16.86
CA PRO A 120 8.02 10.02 16.30
C PRO A 120 8.34 9.64 14.86
N GLN A 121 8.26 8.33 14.53
CA GLN A 121 8.51 7.85 13.18
C GLN A 121 7.55 8.42 12.14
N ILE A 122 6.26 8.55 12.49
CA ILE A 122 5.26 9.14 11.59
C ILE A 122 5.52 10.64 11.47
N GLN A 123 5.79 11.33 12.58
CA GLN A 123 6.08 12.77 12.57
C GLN A 123 7.29 13.09 11.69
N ASP A 124 8.39 12.36 11.83
CA ASP A 124 9.60 12.54 11.03
C ASP A 124 9.39 12.27 9.52
N THR A 125 8.37 11.47 9.16
CA THR A 125 8.05 11.18 7.76
C THR A 125 7.18 12.26 7.12
N VAL A 126 6.37 12.95 7.93
CA VAL A 126 5.37 13.93 7.47
C VAL A 126 5.91 15.38 7.51
N LEU A 127 6.86 15.65 8.42
CA LEU A 127 7.47 16.97 8.65
C LEU A 127 8.71 17.21 7.79
#